data_AF-A0A519ZDL0-F1
#
_entry.id   AF-A0A519ZDL0-F1
#
_cell.length_a   1.000
_cell.length_b   1.000
_cell.length_c   1.000
_cell.angle_alpha   90.00
_cell.angle_beta   90.00
_cell.angle_gamma   90.00
#
_symmetry.space_group_name_H-M   'P 1'
#
loop_
_entity.id
_entity.type
_entity.pdbx_description
1 polymer ?
#
loop_
_entity_poly.entity_id
_entity_poly.type
_entity_poly.pdbx_seq_one_letter_code
_entity_poly.pdbx_strand_id
1 'polypeptide(L)'
;MKTLPFRLLPLALLLALVGKAQTPQSQNPTDMTREMSARLHLNEGQFVRLLTLNRTRQTRQREIEQSTNNQKDPSVRNSQLSELQAQYEQECSRIMSPSQLSQLQQSENQSTTSGGNG
;
A
#
# COMPACT_ATOMS: atom_id res chain seq x y z
N MET A 1 -44.64 38.76 -8.03
CA MET A 1 -43.65 38.20 -8.98
C MET A 1 -42.37 39.03 -8.86
N LYS A 2 -41.28 38.45 -8.32
CA LYS A 2 -39.96 39.08 -8.20
C LYS A 2 -38.92 38.07 -8.71
N THR A 3 -38.22 38.42 -9.78
CA THR A 3 -37.18 37.60 -10.41
C THR A 3 -35.82 37.92 -9.79
N LEU A 4 -35.09 36.88 -9.40
CA LEU A 4 -33.69 36.95 -8.94
C LEU A 4 -32.78 36.42 -10.07
N PRO A 5 -31.69 37.11 -10.43
CA PRO A 5 -30.71 36.60 -11.38
C PRO A 5 -29.69 35.72 -10.64
N PHE A 6 -29.85 34.40 -10.74
CA PHE A 6 -28.85 33.46 -10.23
C PHE A 6 -27.70 33.36 -11.24
N ARG A 7 -26.51 33.76 -10.81
CA ARG A 7 -25.30 33.79 -11.63
C ARG A 7 -24.83 32.35 -11.95
N LEU A 8 -24.51 32.15 -13.23
CA LEU A 8 -23.70 31.05 -13.74
C LEU A 8 -22.35 31.00 -13.01
N LEU A 9 -22.06 29.86 -12.38
CA LEU A 9 -20.76 29.53 -11.81
C LEU A 9 -20.05 28.59 -12.80
N PRO A 10 -18.80 28.88 -13.21
CA PRO A 10 -18.14 28.11 -14.25
C PRO A 10 -17.59 26.79 -13.73
N LEU A 11 -17.83 25.75 -14.53
CA LEU A 11 -16.90 24.71 -14.95
C LEU A 11 -15.50 24.74 -14.30
N ALA A 12 -15.23 23.79 -13.41
CA ALA A 12 -14.00 23.00 -13.35
C ALA A 12 -13.95 22.19 -12.03
N LEU A 13 -14.12 20.87 -12.11
CA LEU A 13 -13.41 20.00 -11.20
C LEU A 13 -12.95 18.76 -11.96
N LEU A 14 -11.65 18.78 -12.27
CA LEU A 14 -10.89 17.71 -12.90
C LEU A 14 -11.14 16.38 -12.18
N LEU A 15 -11.67 15.38 -12.89
CA LEU A 15 -11.40 13.99 -12.58
C LEU A 15 -10.04 13.62 -13.19
N ALA A 16 -8.97 13.93 -12.46
CA ALA A 16 -7.65 13.36 -12.70
C ALA A 16 -7.32 12.38 -11.56
N LEU A 17 -8.12 11.30 -11.42
CA LEU A 17 -7.66 10.10 -10.71
C LEU A 17 -6.75 9.30 -11.63
N VAL A 18 -5.57 9.85 -11.95
CA VAL A 18 -4.41 9.00 -12.22
C VAL A 18 -3.87 8.64 -10.84
N GLY A 19 -4.47 7.61 -10.25
CA GLY A 19 -3.78 6.85 -9.21
C GLY A 19 -2.50 6.35 -9.87
N LYS A 20 -1.37 6.96 -9.53
CA LYS A 20 -0.08 6.36 -9.84
C LYS A 20 -0.12 5.01 -9.17
N ALA A 21 -0.30 3.95 -9.95
CA ALA A 21 0.04 2.61 -9.54
C ALA A 21 1.46 2.75 -8.98
N GLN A 22 1.58 2.69 -7.65
CA GLN A 22 2.87 2.56 -7.00
C GLN A 22 3.42 1.27 -7.58
N THR A 23 4.29 1.39 -8.58
CA THR A 23 5.09 0.28 -9.02
C THR A 23 5.85 -0.12 -7.76
N PRO A 24 5.56 -1.28 -7.17
CA PRO A 24 6.22 -1.68 -5.95
C PRO A 24 7.68 -1.82 -6.34
N GLN A 25 8.52 -0.85 -5.93
CA GLN A 25 9.96 -1.03 -6.02
C GLN A 25 10.23 -2.37 -5.34
N SER A 26 10.88 -3.27 -6.05
CA SER A 26 11.27 -4.59 -5.54
C SER A 26 12.34 -4.39 -4.46
N GLN A 27 11.93 -3.89 -3.30
CA GLN A 27 12.78 -3.72 -2.13
C GLN A 27 13.18 -5.09 -1.62
N ASN A 28 14.45 -5.28 -1.24
CA ASN A 28 14.90 -6.54 -0.67
C ASN A 28 14.11 -6.81 0.63
N PRO A 29 13.58 -8.03 0.84
CA PRO A 29 12.82 -8.36 2.05
C PRO A 29 13.61 -8.10 3.34
N THR A 30 14.93 -8.24 3.28
CA THR A 30 15.83 -7.96 4.41
C THR A 30 15.87 -6.49 4.74
N ASP A 31 15.95 -5.61 3.74
CA ASP A 31 15.99 -4.16 3.92
C ASP A 31 14.65 -3.66 4.44
N MET A 32 13.54 -4.14 3.85
CA MET A 32 12.18 -3.84 4.31
C MET A 32 11.99 -4.26 5.78
N THR A 33 12.48 -5.45 6.16
CA THR A 33 12.39 -5.91 7.55
C THR A 33 13.28 -5.09 8.48
N ARG A 34 14.49 -4.71 8.05
CA ARG A 34 15.41 -3.88 8.84
C ARG A 34 14.82 -2.50 9.11
N GLU A 35 14.23 -1.88 8.10
CA GLU A 35 13.54 -0.59 8.22
C GLU A 35 12.37 -0.69 9.21
N MET A 36 11.49 -1.68 9.04
CA MET A 36 10.37 -1.91 9.95
C MET A 36 10.85 -2.22 11.38
N SER A 37 11.94 -2.97 11.53
CA SER A 37 12.53 -3.29 12.83
C SER A 37 13.03 -2.04 13.55
N ALA A 38 13.72 -1.16 12.84
CA ALA A 38 14.22 0.08 13.41
C ALA A 38 13.07 1.00 13.84
N ARG A 39 12.02 1.10 13.01
CA ARG A 39 10.87 1.97 13.27
C ARG A 39 9.95 1.46 14.37
N LEU A 40 9.63 0.16 14.35
CA LEU A 40 8.63 -0.46 15.24
C LEU A 40 9.26 -1.10 16.48
N HIS A 41 10.58 -0.97 16.65
CA HIS A 41 11.34 -1.59 17.72
C HIS A 41 11.01 -3.08 17.88
N LEU A 42 11.04 -3.82 16.77
CA LEU A 42 10.74 -5.24 16.78
C LEU A 42 11.77 -5.99 17.63
N ASN A 43 11.32 -6.95 18.43
CA ASN A 43 12.22 -7.89 19.05
C ASN A 43 12.71 -8.95 18.04
N GLU A 44 13.71 -9.74 18.42
CA GLU A 44 14.33 -10.74 17.53
C GLU A 44 13.31 -11.76 16.98
N GLY A 45 12.40 -12.25 17.84
CA GLY A 45 11.37 -13.20 17.41
C GLY A 45 10.39 -12.60 16.40
N GLN A 46 10.02 -11.33 16.58
CA GLN A 46 9.20 -10.59 15.62
C GLN A 46 9.95 -10.34 14.31
N PHE A 47 11.24 -9.99 14.38
CA PHE A 47 12.09 -9.76 13.23
C PHE A 47 12.18 -10.99 12.32
N VAL A 48 12.49 -12.16 12.87
CA VAL A 48 12.63 -13.41 12.10
C VAL A 48 11.31 -13.80 11.43
N ARG A 49 10.18 -13.67 12.16
CA ARG A 49 8.85 -13.97 11.61
C ARG A 49 8.47 -12.99 10.50
N LEU A 50 8.74 -11.70 10.68
CA LEU A 50 8.44 -10.68 9.69
C LEU A 50 9.32 -10.82 8.44
N LEU A 51 10.60 -11.16 8.60
CA LEU A 51 11.49 -11.44 7.46
C LEU A 51 10.97 -12.59 6.61
N THR A 52 10.50 -13.65 7.27
CA THR A 52 9.91 -14.80 6.60
C THR A 52 8.65 -14.40 5.84
N LEU A 53 7.76 -13.65 6.49
CA LEU A 53 6.54 -13.12 5.88
C LEU A 53 6.85 -12.22 4.66
N ASN A 54 7.82 -11.32 4.76
CA ASN A 54 8.23 -10.44 3.66
C ASN A 54 8.79 -11.21 2.46
N ARG A 55 9.59 -12.25 2.71
CA ARG A 55 10.09 -13.14 1.64
C ARG A 55 8.93 -13.85 0.94
N THR A 56 7.98 -14.38 1.70
CA THR A 56 6.80 -15.04 1.14
C THR A 56 5.96 -14.07 0.32
N ARG A 57 5.68 -12.86 0.84
CA ARG A 57 4.96 -11.80 0.11
C ARG A 57 5.66 -11.48 -1.20
N GLN A 58 6.97 -11.23 -1.19
CA GLN A 58 7.71 -10.89 -2.40
C GLN A 58 7.71 -12.01 -3.44
N THR A 59 7.82 -13.26 -3.03
CA THR A 59 7.73 -14.41 -3.96
C THR A 59 6.35 -14.50 -4.59
N ARG A 60 5.27 -14.46 -3.79
CA ARG A 60 3.90 -14.49 -4.30
C ARG A 60 3.58 -13.32 -5.20
N GLN A 61 4.09 -12.13 -4.84
CA GLN A 61 3.94 -10.96 -5.68
C GLN A 61 4.58 -11.22 -7.05
N ARG A 62 5.84 -11.66 -7.13
CA ARG A 62 6.48 -12.00 -8.40
C ARG A 62 5.70 -13.04 -9.21
N GLU A 63 5.12 -14.05 -8.56
CA GLU A 63 4.28 -15.05 -9.21
C GLU A 63 2.99 -14.43 -9.82
N ILE A 64 2.32 -13.54 -9.08
CA ILE A 64 1.18 -12.76 -9.60
C ILE A 64 1.62 -11.93 -10.80
N GLU A 65 2.74 -11.21 -10.69
CA GLU A 65 3.24 -10.36 -11.77
C GLU A 65 3.58 -11.17 -13.03
N GLN A 66 4.20 -12.33 -12.87
CA GLN A 66 4.55 -13.22 -13.98
C GLN A 66 3.32 -13.84 -14.63
N SER A 67 2.37 -14.36 -13.82
CA SER A 67 1.16 -15.02 -14.32
C SER A 67 0.18 -14.05 -14.99
N THR A 68 0.24 -12.76 -14.64
CA THR A 68 -0.64 -11.72 -15.18
C THR A 68 0.02 -10.86 -16.27
N ASN A 69 1.32 -11.03 -16.57
CA ASN A 69 2.07 -10.18 -17.50
C ASN A 69 1.47 -10.12 -18.92
N ASN A 70 0.88 -11.22 -19.39
CA ASN A 70 0.27 -11.30 -20.72
C ASN A 70 -1.26 -11.16 -20.71
N GLN A 71 -1.86 -10.83 -19.56
CA GLN A 71 -3.32 -10.66 -19.48
C GLN A 71 -3.73 -9.30 -20.04
N LYS A 72 -4.80 -9.30 -20.84
CA LYS A 72 -5.37 -8.08 -21.42
C LYS A 72 -6.12 -7.23 -20.40
N ASP A 73 -6.59 -7.84 -19.31
CA ASP A 73 -7.33 -7.16 -18.26
C ASP A 73 -6.44 -6.93 -17.02
N PRO A 74 -6.05 -5.68 -16.71
CA PRO A 74 -5.26 -5.37 -15.53
C PRO A 74 -6.03 -5.54 -14.20
N SER A 75 -7.36 -5.68 -14.24
CA SER A 75 -8.19 -5.84 -13.04
C SER A 75 -7.85 -7.11 -12.26
N VAL A 76 -7.48 -8.19 -12.96
CA VAL A 76 -7.11 -9.48 -12.37
C VAL A 76 -5.81 -9.38 -11.58
N ARG A 77 -4.81 -8.68 -12.12
CA ARG A 77 -3.56 -8.40 -11.39
C ARG A 77 -3.86 -7.60 -10.12
N ASN A 78 -4.66 -6.54 -10.24
CA ASN A 78 -4.95 -5.65 -9.13
C ASN A 78 -5.73 -6.35 -8.02
N SER A 79 -6.70 -7.21 -8.36
CA SER A 79 -7.45 -7.98 -7.36
C SER A 79 -6.55 -8.96 -6.61
N GLN A 80 -5.67 -9.69 -7.30
CA GLN A 80 -4.74 -10.61 -6.68
C GLN A 80 -3.71 -9.90 -5.78
N LEU A 81 -3.20 -8.74 -6.21
CA LEU A 81 -2.30 -7.94 -5.38
C LEU A 81 -3.01 -7.36 -4.16
N SER A 82 -4.26 -6.94 -4.30
CA SER A 82 -5.07 -6.47 -3.16
C SER A 82 -5.34 -7.59 -2.16
N GLU A 83 -5.61 -8.81 -2.64
CA GLU A 83 -5.81 -9.97 -1.76
C GLU A 83 -4.50 -10.35 -1.04
N LEU A 84 -3.37 -10.37 -1.75
CA LEU A 84 -2.05 -10.60 -1.15
C LEU A 84 -1.72 -9.56 -0.08
N GLN A 85 -2.08 -8.30 -0.32
CA GLN A 85 -1.89 -7.21 0.65
C GLN A 85 -2.76 -7.43 1.90
N ALA A 86 -4.04 -7.76 1.75
CA ALA A 86 -4.92 -8.05 2.88
C ALA A 86 -4.43 -9.24 3.73
N GLN A 87 -3.96 -10.31 3.07
CA GLN A 87 -3.36 -11.45 3.77
C GLN A 87 -2.09 -11.04 4.53
N TYR A 88 -1.23 -10.22 3.93
CA TYR A 88 -0.01 -9.71 4.57
C TYR A 88 -0.31 -8.87 5.82
N GLU A 89 -1.30 -7.98 5.76
CA GLU A 89 -1.75 -7.17 6.90
C GLU A 89 -2.29 -8.04 8.04
N GLN A 90 -3.08 -9.07 7.72
CA GLN A 90 -3.58 -10.03 8.69
C GLN A 90 -2.44 -10.80 9.38
N GLU A 91 -1.41 -11.23 8.64
CA GLU A 91 -0.27 -11.92 9.25
C GLU A 91 0.59 -10.97 10.09
N CYS A 92 0.77 -9.70 9.68
CA CYS A 92 1.41 -8.69 10.51
C CYS A 92 0.70 -8.54 11.87
N SER A 93 -0.64 -8.59 11.88
CA SER A 93 -1.42 -8.49 13.12
C SER A 93 -1.19 -9.63 14.11
N ARG A 94 -0.62 -10.76 13.66
CA ARG A 94 -0.26 -11.92 14.50
C ARG A 94 1.20 -11.90 14.97
N ILE A 95 2.02 -11.02 14.41
CA ILE A 95 3.45 -10.87 14.74
C ILE A 95 3.64 -9.69 15.69
N MET A 96 2.93 -8.59 15.43
CA MET A 96 3.12 -7.32 16.11
C MET A 96 2.14 -7.12 17.26
N SER A 97 2.56 -6.32 18.25
CA SER A 97 1.64 -5.83 19.29
C SER A 97 0.69 -4.77 18.73
N PRO A 98 -0.45 -4.47 19.40
CA PRO A 98 -1.38 -3.44 18.97
C PRO A 98 -0.73 -2.05 18.78
N SER A 99 0.21 -1.66 19.65
CA SER A 99 0.92 -0.39 19.52
C SER A 99 1.83 -0.33 18.28
N GLN A 100 2.53 -1.42 17.99
CA GLN A 100 3.37 -1.54 16.79
C GLN A 100 2.52 -1.53 15.50
N LEU A 101 1.34 -2.15 15.51
CA LEU A 101 0.39 -2.08 14.38
C LEU A 101 -0.13 -0.66 14.15
N SER A 102 -0.46 0.06 15.23
CA SER A 102 -0.88 1.46 15.13
C SER A 102 0.21 2.34 14.51
N GLN A 103 1.47 2.14 14.88
CA GLN A 103 2.61 2.87 14.30
C GLN A 103 2.85 2.52 12.83
N LEU A 104 2.66 1.25 12.45
CA LEU A 104 2.76 0.79 11.07
C LEU A 104 1.72 1.52 10.19
N GLN A 105 0.45 1.54 10.62
CA GLN A 105 -0.64 2.21 9.90
C GLN A 105 -0.43 3.73 9.78
N GLN A 106 0.04 4.38 10.85
CA GLN A 106 0.35 5.82 10.81
C GLN A 106 1.44 6.16 9.79
N SER A 107 2.38 5.25 9.56
CA SER A 107 3.46 5.46 8.61
C SER A 107 2.98 5.33 7.16
N GLU A 108 2.13 4.34 6.88
CA GLU A 108 1.56 4.15 5.55
C GLU A 108 0.68 5.34 5.13
N ASN A 109 -0.10 5.90 6.06
CA ASN A 109 -0.90 7.10 5.82
C ASN A 109 -0.07 8.38 5.56
N GLN A 110 1.13 8.47 6.14
CA GLN A 110 2.05 9.59 5.88
C GLN A 110 2.72 9.47 4.51
N SER A 111 3.08 8.26 4.09
CA SER A 111 3.60 8.00 2.73
C SER A 111 2.57 8.31 1.63
N THR A 112 1.27 8.12 1.88
CA THR A 112 0.21 8.50 0.93
C THR A 112 -0.10 10.00 0.92
N THR A 113 0.26 10.73 1.97
CA THR A 113 0.00 12.19 2.10
C THR A 113 1.21 13.04 1.69
N SER A 114 2.43 12.53 1.82
CA SER A 114 3.68 13.25 1.54
C SER A 114 4.10 13.28 0.05
N GLY A 115 3.17 13.05 -0.89
CA GLY A 115 3.40 13.13 -2.33
C GLY A 115 2.97 14.46 -2.98
N GLY A 116 2.65 15.48 -2.17
CA GLY A 116 2.05 16.73 -2.62
C GLY A 116 2.77 17.98 -2.10
N ASN A 117 4.07 18.13 -2.35
CA ASN A 117 4.70 19.43 -2.64
C ASN A 117 6.21 19.24 -2.89
N GLY A 118 6.68 19.78 -4.01
CA GLY A 118 8.08 19.79 -4.44
C GLY A 118 8.17 20.12 -5.91
#